data_AF-A0A8K0CMF9-F1
#
_entry.id   AF-A0A8K0CMF9-F1
#
_cell.length_a   1.000
_cell.length_b   1.000
_cell.length_c   1.000
_cell.angle_alpha   90.00
_cell.angle_beta   90.00
_cell.angle_gamma   90.00
#
_symmetry.space_group_name_H-M   'P 1'
#
loop_
_entity.id
_entity.type
_entity.pdbx_description
1 polymer ?
#
loop_
_entity_poly.entity_id
_entity_poly.type
_entity_poly.pdbx_seq_one_letter_code
_entity_poly.pdbx_strand_id
1 'polypeptide(L)' 'MASNGKKFRCGVVVEKVQDLFQASQDHRLVHCVSTDLRMSRGIADQFRRRYGKLNELENQGPNVGKVLRFQDGRDRCSIW' A
#
# COMPACT_ATOMS: atom_id res chain seq x y z
N MET A 1 -7.85 -37.73 -7.79
CA MET A 1 -7.39 -36.56 -8.56
C MET A 1 -8.24 -35.36 -8.17
N ALA A 2 -7.78 -34.53 -7.23
CA ALA A 2 -8.51 -33.34 -6.81
C ALA A 2 -8.11 -32.16 -7.71
N SER A 3 -9.06 -31.63 -8.48
CA SER A 3 -8.90 -30.41 -9.26
C SER A 3 -8.72 -29.23 -8.30
N ASN A 4 -7.47 -28.78 -8.11
CA ASN A 4 -7.15 -27.62 -7.29
C ASN A 4 -7.48 -26.34 -8.08
N GLY A 5 -8.78 -26.05 -8.21
CA GLY A 5 -9.27 -24.80 -8.78
C GLY A 5 -8.90 -23.65 -7.86
N LYS A 6 -7.84 -22.91 -8.20
CA LYS A 6 -7.52 -21.63 -7.55
C LYS A 6 -8.71 -20.68 -7.79
N LYS A 7 -9.58 -20.54 -6.79
CA LYS A 7 -10.64 -19.52 -6.79
C LYS A 7 -9.97 -18.15 -6.68
N PHE A 8 -9.70 -17.53 -7.82
CA PHE A 8 -9.50 -16.09 -7.86
C PHE A 8 -10.82 -15.45 -7.43
N ARG A 9 -10.85 -14.82 -6.26
CA ARG A 9 -11.97 -13.95 -5.91
C ARG A 9 -11.93 -12.79 -6.89
N CYS A 10 -12.78 -12.83 -7.90
CA CYS A 10 -13.06 -11.69 -8.75
C CYS A 10 -13.76 -10.65 -7.87
N GLY A 11 -12.98 -9.74 -7.28
CA GLY A 11 -13.53 -8.55 -6.67
C GLY A 11 -14.07 -7.63 -7.76
N VAL A 12 -15.13 -6.88 -7.46
CA VAL A 12 -15.59 -5.79 -8.32
C VAL A 12 -14.51 -4.71 -8.34
N VAL A 13 -13.94 -4.43 -9.51
CA VAL A 13 -12.98 -3.32 -9.70
C VAL A 13 -13.75 -2.10 -10.16
N VAL A 14 -13.56 -0.98 -9.47
CA VAL A 14 -14.17 0.31 -9.82
C VAL A 14 -13.05 1.33 -9.95
N GLU A 15 -12.90 1.89 -11.15
CA GLU A 15 -12.03 3.03 -11.39
C GLU A 15 -12.74 4.33 -10.99
N LYS A 16 -12.02 5.23 -10.32
CA LYS A 16 -12.54 6.54 -9.91
C LYS A 16 -11.47 7.60 -10.12
N VAL A 17 -11.83 8.69 -10.78
CA VAL A 17 -11.00 9.89 -10.87
C VAL A 17 -11.29 10.76 -9.65
N GLN A 18 -10.41 10.69 -8.66
CA GLN A 18 -10.54 11.43 -7.40
C GLN A 18 -9.17 11.57 -6.72
N ASP A 19 -9.09 12.38 -5.66
CA ASP A 19 -7.95 12.32 -4.74
C ASP A 19 -7.96 10.99 -4.00
N LEU A 20 -6.88 10.21 -4.14
CA LEU A 20 -6.68 8.91 -3.49
C LEU A 20 -6.88 9.00 -1.96
N PHE A 21 -6.50 10.12 -1.35
CA PHE A 21 -6.59 10.29 0.10
C PHE A 21 -7.97 10.72 0.60
N GLN A 22 -8.89 11.07 -0.31
CA GLN A 22 -10.31 11.29 0.01
C GLN A 22 -11.12 10.00 0.01
N ALA A 23 -10.50 8.87 -0.34
CA ALA A 23 -11.14 7.56 -0.28
C ALA A 23 -11.61 7.23 1.16
N SER A 24 -12.81 6.66 1.25
CA SER A 24 -13.47 6.28 2.49
C SER A 24 -12.58 5.42 3.39
N GLN A 25 -12.76 5.55 4.71
CA GLN A 25 -11.87 4.97 5.74
C GLN A 25 -11.88 3.44 5.80
N ASP A 26 -12.90 2.81 5.22
CA ASP A 26 -13.00 1.35 5.02
C ASP A 26 -12.00 0.80 3.98
N HIS A 27 -11.42 1.66 3.13
CA HIS A 27 -10.46 1.25 2.12
C HIS A 27 -9.03 1.31 2.65
N ARG A 28 -8.18 0.35 2.24
CA ARG A 28 -6.73 0.42 2.45
C ARG A 28 -6.07 1.04 1.23
N LEU A 29 -5.18 2.01 1.46
CA LEU A 29 -4.41 2.64 0.39
C LEU A 29 -3.10 1.88 0.16
N VAL A 30 -2.73 1.73 -1.11
CA VAL A 30 -1.50 1.05 -1.55
C VAL A 30 -0.82 1.86 -2.66
N HIS A 31 0.50 1.79 -2.72
CA HIS A 31 1.34 2.43 -3.73
C HIS A 31 2.65 1.66 -3.85
N CYS A 32 3.20 1.57 -5.07
CA CYS A 32 4.47 0.91 -5.35
C CYS A 32 5.68 1.79 -5.02
N VAL A 33 6.58 1.32 -4.16
CA VAL A 33 7.81 2.04 -3.78
C VAL A 33 9.07 1.39 -4.33
N SER A 34 10.15 2.16 -4.43
CA SER A 34 11.50 1.63 -4.61
C SER A 34 12.02 1.05 -3.29
N THR A 35 12.94 0.09 -3.38
CA THR A 35 13.56 -0.57 -2.21
C THR A 35 14.34 0.40 -1.33
N ASP A 36 14.78 1.53 -1.86
CA ASP A 36 15.49 2.59 -1.12
C ASP A 36 14.55 3.52 -0.32
N LEU A 37 13.23 3.33 -0.44
CA LEU A 37 12.18 4.08 0.28
C LEU A 37 12.30 5.61 0.22
N ARG A 38 13.04 6.17 -0.75
CA ARG A 38 13.27 7.62 -0.83
C ARG A 38 11.99 8.43 -0.98
N MET A 39 11.02 7.89 -1.72
CA MET A 39 9.67 8.45 -1.92
C MET A 39 9.68 9.97 -2.17
N SER A 40 10.51 10.42 -3.11
CA SER A 40 10.88 11.82 -3.24
C SER A 40 9.94 12.66 -4.12
N ARG A 41 9.04 12.03 -4.90
CA ARG A 41 8.17 12.72 -5.87
C ARG A 41 6.81 12.03 -6.01
N GLY A 42 5.86 12.75 -6.62
CA GLY A 42 4.55 12.21 -7.01
C GLY A 42 3.72 11.75 -5.81
N ILE A 43 2.97 10.66 -6.01
CA ILE A 43 2.14 10.08 -4.95
C ILE A 43 2.98 9.58 -3.77
N ALA A 44 4.21 9.10 -4.03
CA ALA A 44 5.13 8.62 -3.00
C ALA A 44 5.48 9.72 -1.98
N ASP A 45 5.77 10.93 -2.46
CA ASP A 45 6.04 12.07 -1.56
C ASP A 45 4.81 12.46 -0.74
N GLN A 46 3.61 12.31 -1.29
CA GLN A 46 2.36 12.51 -0.55
C GLN A 46 2.17 11.46 0.56
N PHE A 47 2.46 10.19 0.29
CA PHE A 47 2.46 9.14 1.32
C PHE A 47 3.51 9.44 2.41
N ARG A 48 4.73 9.81 2.00
CA ARG A 48 5.80 10.16 2.93
C ARG A 48 5.42 11.33 3.85
N ARG A 49 4.84 12.40 3.31
CA ARG A 49 4.40 13.57 4.09
C ARG A 49 3.25 13.29 5.04
N ARG A 50 2.31 12.43 4.64
CA ARG A 50 1.10 12.13 5.44
C ARG A 50 1.34 11.07 6.52
N TYR A 51 2.15 10.05 6.24
CA TYR A 51 2.34 8.91 7.14
C TYR A 51 3.70 8.89 7.84
N GLY A 52 4.71 9.61 7.35
CA GLY A 52 5.88 10.09 8.10
C GLY A 52 6.84 9.05 8.73
N LYS A 53 6.49 7.77 8.77
CA LYS A 53 7.13 6.72 9.58
C LYS A 53 8.12 5.85 8.79
N LEU A 54 9.04 6.47 8.05
CA LEU A 54 9.98 5.74 7.18
C LEU A 54 10.81 4.70 7.96
N ASN A 55 11.24 5.04 9.17
CA ASN A 55 12.05 4.15 10.00
C ASN A 55 11.32 2.83 10.31
N GLU A 56 9.98 2.85 10.46
CA GLU A 56 9.19 1.64 10.68
C GLU A 56 9.15 0.74 9.44
N LEU A 57 9.24 1.32 8.24
CA LEU A 57 9.31 0.56 6.99
C LEU A 57 10.70 -0.01 6.77
N GLU A 58 11.74 0.75 7.08
CA GLU A 58 13.13 0.27 6.99
C GLU A 58 13.34 -0.95 7.90
N ASN A 59 12.81 -0.89 9.13
CA ASN A 59 12.86 -2.01 10.09
C ASN A 59 12.10 -3.26 9.61
N GLN A 60 11.18 -3.13 8.66
CA GLN A 60 10.50 -4.28 8.07
C GLN A 60 11.36 -5.00 7.03
N GLY A 61 12.54 -4.50 6.65
CA GLY A 61 13.43 -5.13 5.68
C GLY A 61 12.83 -5.09 4.27
N PRO A 62 12.79 -3.91 3.63
CA PRO A 62 12.26 -3.73 2.28
C PRO A 62 13.02 -4.55 1.25
N ASN A 63 12.29 -5.19 0.34
CA ASN A 63 12.86 -5.92 -0.79
C ASN A 63 11.82 -5.99 -1.93
N VAL A 64 12.29 -6.25 -3.15
CA VAL A 64 11.43 -6.39 -4.33
C VAL A 64 10.41 -7.53 -4.09
N GLY A 65 9.13 -7.23 -4.35
CA GLY A 65 8.03 -8.18 -4.17
C GLY A 65 7.54 -8.33 -2.73
N LYS A 66 8.07 -7.56 -1.78
CA LYS A 66 7.64 -7.56 -0.39
C LYS A 66 6.69 -6.39 -0.10
N VAL A 67 5.61 -6.69 0.60
CA VAL A 67 4.65 -5.69 1.08
C VAL A 67 5.10 -5.16 2.43
N LEU A 68 5.22 -3.84 2.55
CA LEU A 68 5.47 -3.13 3.81
C LEU A 68 4.15 -2.59 4.35
N ARG A 69 4.04 -2.37 5.65
CA ARG A 69 2.79 -1.87 6.26
C ARG A 69 3.08 -0.69 7.16
N PHE A 70 2.27 0.35 7.05
CA PHE A 70 2.22 1.37 8.08
C PHE A 70 1.16 0.98 9.11
N GLN A 71 1.56 0.91 10.36
CA GLN A 71 0.62 0.86 11.47
C GLN A 71 0.49 2.28 12.01
N ASP A 72 -0.58 2.96 11.60
CA ASP A 72 -1.04 4.11 12.33
C ASP A 72 -2.16 3.66 13.25
N GLY A 73 -2.28 4.24 14.46
CA GLY A 73 -3.30 3.86 15.45
C GLY A 73 -4.75 4.00 14.94
N ARG A 74 -4.90 4.50 13.70
CA ARG A 74 -6.06 4.39 12.83
C ARG A 74 -5.62 3.54 11.62
N ASP A 75 -5.73 2.22 11.71
CA ASP A 75 -5.18 1.24 10.76
C ASP A 75 -5.33 1.62 9.26
N ARG A 76 -4.37 2.30 8.64
CA ARG A 76 -4.35 2.50 7.18
C ARG A 76 -2.95 2.77 6.62
N CYS A 77 -2.19 1.72 6.30
CA CYS A 77 -1.53 1.63 5.00
C CYS A 77 -0.89 0.25 4.79
N SER A 78 -1.03 -0.31 3.58
CA SER A 78 -0.17 -1.40 3.10
C SER A 78 0.55 -0.88 1.86
N ILE A 79 1.87 -0.81 1.88
CA ILE A 79 2.71 -0.42 0.76
C ILE A 79 3.09 -1.69 0.01
N TRP A 80 2.88 -1.72 -1.30
CA TRP A 80 3.26 -2.85 -2.14
C TRP A 80 4.59 -2.57 -2.85
#